data_AF-A0A524DIM0-F1
#
_entry.id   AF-A0A524DIM0-F1
#
_cell.length_a   1.000
_cell.length_b   1.000
_cell.length_c   1.000
_cell.angle_alpha   90.00
_cell.angle_beta   90.00
_cell.angle_gamma   90.00
#
_symmetry.space_group_name_H-M   'P 1'
#
loop_
_entity.id
_entity.type
_entity.pdbx_description
1 polymer ?
#
loop_
_entity_poly.entity_id
_entity_poly.type
_entity_poly.pdbx_seq_one_letter_code
_entity_poly.pdbx_strand_id
1 'polypeptide(L)'
;MSPIITHQDELELAKNEKELATQLKKLAKWQRAVGKSQIKLATDLAKMNIARQTLNRIFRDVLKQMQTLAREHRSNVDEEEVNTFENLINANDEYLEANTLYINAIKNLAIRKEDLATRKDLFANALIELASKRSNVIKKALNIEKTKNKLIEGAKLTELENRLDDSQREFDRSKNILRKEIDQFLQVRAELNELWLKLKDSISKMS
;
A
#
# COMPACT_ATOMS: atom_id res chain seq x y z
N MET A 1 -41.23 -11.88 -2.91
CA MET A 1 -41.41 -10.42 -2.98
C MET A 1 -40.04 -9.79 -2.85
N SER A 2 -39.56 -9.09 -3.88
CA SER A 2 -38.35 -8.26 -3.73
C SER A 2 -38.70 -7.07 -2.83
N PRO A 3 -37.80 -6.65 -1.91
CA PRO A 3 -38.06 -5.48 -1.07
C PRO A 3 -38.36 -4.26 -1.94
N ILE A 4 -39.35 -3.46 -1.56
CA ILE A 4 -39.59 -2.15 -2.16
C ILE A 4 -38.42 -1.26 -1.74
N ILE A 5 -37.51 -0.98 -2.67
CA ILE A 5 -36.41 -0.03 -2.45
C ILE A 5 -37.03 1.36 -2.35
N THR A 6 -36.78 2.03 -1.23
CA THR A 6 -37.31 3.35 -0.91
C THR A 6 -36.22 4.42 -0.97
N HIS A 7 -36.62 5.68 -1.06
CA HIS A 7 -35.72 6.83 -0.91
C HIS A 7 -34.92 6.81 0.41
N GLN A 8 -35.44 6.14 1.45
CA GLN A 8 -34.77 5.98 2.73
C GLN A 8 -33.57 5.03 2.63
N ASP A 9 -33.67 3.96 1.84
CA ASP A 9 -32.59 3.00 1.61
C ASP A 9 -31.40 3.66 0.90
N GLU A 10 -31.68 4.56 -0.06
CA GLU A 10 -30.65 5.35 -0.76
C GLU A 10 -29.94 6.36 0.16
N LEU A 11 -30.67 6.95 1.12
CA LEU A 11 -30.08 7.82 2.14
C LEU A 11 -29.24 7.04 3.15
N GLU A 12 -29.69 5.83 3.51
CA GLU A 12 -28.92 4.93 4.36
C GLU A 12 -27.66 4.44 3.65
N LEU A 13 -27.74 4.10 2.36
CA LEU A 13 -26.58 3.80 1.55
C LEU A 13 -25.57 4.96 1.54
N ALA A 14 -26.02 6.20 1.32
CA ALA A 14 -25.15 7.37 1.39
C ALA A 14 -24.45 7.52 2.77
N LYS A 15 -25.15 7.18 3.86
CA LYS A 15 -24.56 7.19 5.21
C LYS A 15 -23.48 6.11 5.33
N ASN A 16 -23.78 4.88 4.90
CA ASN A 16 -22.86 3.76 4.96
C ASN A 16 -21.63 3.97 4.05
N GLU A 17 -21.80 4.59 2.88
CA GLU A 17 -20.69 4.98 1.98
C GLU A 17 -19.74 5.98 2.68
N LYS A 18 -20.26 6.94 3.45
CA LYS A 18 -19.44 7.88 4.24
C LYS A 18 -18.71 7.19 5.40
N GLU A 19 -19.36 6.24 6.06
CA GLU A 19 -18.73 5.45 7.11
C GLU A 19 -17.60 4.58 6.53
N LEU A 20 -17.84 3.90 5.41
CA LEU A 20 -16.82 3.13 4.70
C LEU A 20 -15.62 4.02 4.33
N ALA A 21 -15.85 5.21 3.79
CA ALA A 21 -14.78 6.16 3.49
C ALA A 21 -13.95 6.55 4.73
N THR A 22 -14.60 6.71 5.88
CA THR A 22 -13.92 6.97 7.16
C THR A 22 -13.01 5.81 7.55
N GLN A 23 -13.49 4.57 7.42
CA GLN A 23 -12.70 3.38 7.70
C GLN A 23 -11.55 3.21 6.70
N LEU A 24 -11.75 3.52 5.42
CA LEU A 24 -10.70 3.50 4.40
C LEU A 24 -9.56 4.47 4.75
N LYS A 25 -9.88 5.71 5.16
CA LYS A 25 -8.88 6.70 5.60
C LYS A 25 -8.13 6.24 6.85
N LYS A 26 -8.83 5.65 7.82
CA LYS A 26 -8.21 5.08 9.03
C LYS A 26 -7.23 3.97 8.66
N LEU A 27 -7.62 3.06 7.77
CA LEU A 27 -6.77 1.99 7.28
C LEU A 27 -5.57 2.53 6.49
N ALA A 28 -5.75 3.56 5.67
CA ALA A 28 -4.67 4.23 4.95
C ALA A 28 -3.62 4.77 5.93
N LYS A 29 -4.04 5.46 7.00
CA LYS A 29 -3.13 5.94 8.06
C LYS A 29 -2.30 4.81 8.68
N TRP A 30 -2.93 3.70 9.04
CA TRP A 30 -2.22 2.54 9.59
C TRP A 30 -1.24 1.93 8.59
N GLN A 31 -1.63 1.86 7.33
CA GLN A 31 -0.78 1.32 6.28
C GLN A 31 0.48 2.18 6.06
N ARG A 32 0.36 3.52 6.11
CA ARG A 32 1.52 4.43 6.10
C ARG A 32 2.44 4.20 7.30
N ALA A 33 1.87 4.02 8.49
CA ALA A 33 2.65 3.74 9.69
C ALA A 33 3.48 2.45 9.52
N VAL A 34 2.87 1.38 9.00
CA VAL A 34 3.58 0.14 8.67
C VAL A 34 4.68 0.38 7.63
N GLY A 35 4.39 1.11 6.55
CA GLY A 35 5.39 1.45 5.52
C GLY A 35 6.60 2.18 6.11
N LYS A 36 6.37 3.19 6.97
CA LYS A 36 7.45 3.92 7.66
C LYS A 36 8.30 3.00 8.55
N SER A 37 7.67 2.11 9.32
CA SER A 37 8.38 1.14 10.16
C SER A 37 9.23 0.18 9.32
N GLN A 38 8.74 -0.24 8.15
CA GLN A 38 9.49 -1.10 7.23
C GLN A 38 10.69 -0.37 6.60
N ILE A 39 10.57 0.91 6.25
CA ILE A 39 11.71 1.72 5.79
C ILE A 39 12.77 1.81 6.88
N LYS A 40 12.36 2.04 8.14
CA LYS A 40 13.28 2.09 9.27
C LYS A 40 14.01 0.76 9.44
N LEU A 41 13.29 -0.36 9.45
CA LEU A 41 13.88 -1.69 9.51
C LEU A 41 14.89 -1.92 8.37
N ALA A 42 14.52 -1.60 7.13
CA ALA A 42 15.41 -1.76 5.98
C ALA A 42 16.68 -0.87 6.08
N THR A 43 16.56 0.30 6.68
CA THR A 43 17.69 1.21 6.93
C THR A 43 18.64 0.64 7.98
N ASP A 44 18.10 0.12 9.08
CA ASP A 44 18.91 -0.47 10.15
C ASP A 44 19.58 -1.77 9.70
N LEU A 45 18.86 -2.61 8.92
CA LEU A 45 19.45 -3.78 8.26
C LEU A 45 20.57 -3.39 7.28
N ALA A 46 20.42 -2.32 6.50
CA ALA A 46 21.46 -1.85 5.59
C ALA A 46 22.72 -1.42 6.34
N LYS A 47 22.59 -0.72 7.48
CA LYS A 47 23.74 -0.37 8.34
C LYS A 47 24.45 -1.62 8.85
N MET A 48 23.69 -2.60 9.32
CA MET A 48 24.24 -3.89 9.76
C MET A 48 24.99 -4.61 8.63
N ASN A 49 24.42 -4.59 7.40
CA ASN A 49 25.06 -5.20 6.24
C ASN A 49 26.39 -4.53 5.88
N ILE A 50 26.46 -3.19 5.94
CA ILE A 50 27.70 -2.42 5.73
C ILE A 50 28.75 -2.75 6.80
N ALA A 51 28.34 -2.85 8.06
CA ALA A 51 29.25 -3.23 9.15
C ALA A 51 29.81 -4.65 8.93
N ARG A 52 28.97 -5.60 8.51
CA ARG A 52 29.40 -6.95 8.17
C ARG A 52 30.34 -6.99 6.97
N GLN A 53 30.11 -6.17 5.95
CA GLN A 53 31.03 -6.05 4.81
C GLN A 53 32.42 -5.55 5.24
N THR A 54 32.44 -4.57 6.15
CA THR A 54 33.68 -4.05 6.73
C THR A 54 34.41 -5.11 7.55
N LEU A 55 33.68 -5.87 8.36
CA LEU A 55 34.21 -7.00 9.11
C LEU A 55 34.78 -8.08 8.17
N ASN A 56 34.06 -8.43 7.09
CA ASN A 56 34.52 -9.44 6.13
C ASN A 56 35.79 -8.99 5.39
N ARG A 57 35.96 -7.69 5.16
CA ARG A 57 37.23 -7.14 4.64
C ARG A 57 38.39 -7.37 5.62
N ILE A 58 38.18 -7.14 6.91
CA ILE A 58 39.20 -7.40 7.94
C ILE A 58 39.54 -8.88 8.01
N PHE A 59 38.54 -9.77 7.94
CA PHE A 59 38.77 -11.22 7.85
C PHE A 59 39.66 -11.59 6.66
N ARG A 60 39.45 -10.99 5.48
CA ARG A 60 40.31 -11.21 4.30
C ARG A 60 41.75 -10.74 4.52
N ASP A 61 41.96 -9.63 5.21
CA ASP A 61 43.30 -9.13 5.51
C ASP A 61 44.02 -10.05 6.51
N VAL A 62 43.31 -10.56 7.52
CA VAL A 62 43.83 -11.59 8.44
C VAL A 62 44.14 -12.88 7.70
N LEU A 63 43.24 -13.37 6.85
CA LEU A 63 43.44 -14.59 6.05
C LEU A 63 44.72 -14.50 5.20
N LYS A 64 44.98 -13.37 4.56
CA LYS A 64 46.23 -13.17 3.79
C LYS A 64 47.48 -13.32 4.64
N GLN A 65 47.46 -12.80 5.87
CA GLN A 65 48.57 -12.95 6.81
C GLN A 65 48.73 -14.40 7.26
N MET A 66 47.62 -15.07 7.58
CA MET A 66 47.60 -16.49 7.94
C MET A 66 48.16 -17.37 6.83
N GLN A 67 47.74 -17.15 5.58
CA GLN A 67 48.25 -17.85 4.41
C GLN A 67 49.75 -17.64 4.17
N THR A 68 50.28 -16.47 4.55
CA THR A 68 51.72 -16.19 4.48
C THR A 68 52.46 -16.95 5.57
N LEU A 69 51.95 -16.91 6.81
CA LEU A 69 52.54 -17.59 7.96
C LEU A 69 52.47 -19.12 7.82
N ALA A 70 51.38 -19.68 7.32
CA ALA A 70 51.24 -21.13 7.12
C ALA A 70 52.29 -21.75 6.17
N ARG A 71 52.97 -20.92 5.36
CA ARG A 71 54.09 -21.36 4.50
C ARG A 71 55.43 -21.42 5.24
N GLU A 72 55.52 -20.80 6.41
CA GLU A 72 56.75 -20.73 7.21
C GLU A 72 56.84 -21.90 8.18
N HIS A 73 57.96 -22.62 8.16
CA HIS A 73 58.14 -23.87 8.91
C HIS A 73 58.12 -23.72 10.45
N ARG A 74 58.18 -22.48 10.95
CA ARG A 74 58.15 -22.10 12.39
C ARG A 74 56.89 -21.33 12.80
N SER A 75 55.90 -21.23 11.90
CA SER A 75 54.62 -20.61 12.21
C SER A 75 53.76 -21.50 13.11
N ASN A 76 52.92 -20.88 13.93
CA ASN A 76 51.90 -21.55 14.74
C ASN A 76 50.53 -21.61 14.04
N VAL A 77 50.44 -21.18 12.78
CA VAL A 77 49.21 -21.20 11.98
C VAL A 77 49.20 -22.47 11.14
N ASP A 78 48.14 -23.26 11.28
CA ASP A 78 47.94 -24.47 10.48
C ASP A 78 46.97 -24.25 9.30
N GLU A 79 46.89 -25.25 8.43
CA GLU A 79 46.03 -25.23 7.23
C GLU A 79 44.53 -25.29 7.59
N GLU A 80 44.17 -25.90 8.72
CA GLU A 80 42.79 -26.02 9.19
C GLU A 80 42.23 -24.66 9.63
N GLU A 81 43.02 -23.86 10.34
CA GLU A 81 42.71 -22.49 10.71
C GLU A 81 42.52 -21.60 9.46
N VAL A 82 43.38 -21.73 8.46
CA VAL A 82 43.26 -21.01 7.18
C VAL A 82 41.94 -21.36 6.47
N ASN A 83 41.64 -22.66 6.35
CA ASN A 83 40.40 -23.15 5.73
C ASN A 83 39.15 -22.67 6.48
N THR A 84 39.21 -22.62 7.82
CA THR A 84 38.11 -22.12 8.66
C THR A 84 37.81 -20.64 8.37
N PHE A 85 38.84 -19.80 8.25
CA PHE A 85 38.67 -18.39 7.91
C PHE A 85 38.15 -18.19 6.49
N GLU A 86 38.64 -18.97 5.52
CA GLU A 86 38.15 -18.92 4.14
C GLU A 86 36.66 -19.27 4.04
N ASN A 87 36.24 -20.36 4.69
CA ASN A 87 34.83 -20.76 4.74
C ASN A 87 33.95 -19.69 5.41
N LEU A 88 34.43 -19.08 6.50
CA LEU A 88 33.70 -18.01 7.20
C LEU A 88 33.54 -16.76 6.31
N ILE A 89 34.57 -16.41 5.53
CA ILE A 89 34.51 -15.29 4.58
C ILE A 89 33.47 -15.56 3.49
N ASN A 90 33.51 -16.75 2.89
CA ASN A 90 32.59 -17.13 1.82
C ASN A 90 31.13 -17.14 2.31
N ALA A 91 30.87 -17.75 3.48
CA ALA A 91 29.54 -17.75 4.09
C ALA A 91 29.03 -16.33 4.39
N ASN A 92 29.92 -15.42 4.82
CA ASN A 92 29.56 -14.02 5.04
C ASN A 92 29.25 -13.29 3.72
N ASP A 93 29.96 -13.58 2.63
CA ASP A 93 29.69 -12.96 1.33
C ASP A 93 28.32 -13.36 0.79
N GLU A 94 27.99 -14.66 0.83
CA GLU A 94 26.66 -15.17 0.46
C GLU A 94 25.55 -14.50 1.29
N TYR A 95 25.76 -14.39 2.60
CA TYR A 95 24.82 -13.73 3.50
C TYR A 95 24.65 -12.23 3.19
N LEU A 96 25.75 -11.52 2.83
CA LEU A 96 25.71 -10.10 2.45
C LEU A 96 24.89 -9.85 1.19
N GLU A 97 25.04 -10.72 0.18
CA GLU A 97 24.27 -10.66 -1.06
C GLU A 97 22.78 -10.92 -0.81
N ALA A 98 22.47 -11.99 -0.07
CA ALA A 98 21.09 -12.35 0.26
C ALA A 98 20.38 -11.25 1.06
N ASN A 99 21.08 -10.66 2.05
CA ASN A 99 20.54 -9.53 2.80
C ASN A 99 20.30 -8.29 1.94
N THR A 100 21.15 -8.02 0.96
CA THR A 100 20.95 -6.88 0.04
C THR A 100 19.65 -7.03 -0.74
N LEU A 101 19.36 -8.24 -1.24
CA LEU A 101 18.10 -8.55 -1.91
C LEU A 101 16.89 -8.39 -0.96
N TYR A 102 17.00 -8.90 0.27
CA TYR A 102 15.95 -8.77 1.28
C TYR A 102 15.66 -7.31 1.66
N ILE A 103 16.70 -6.52 1.91
CA ILE A 103 16.59 -5.08 2.22
C ILE A 103 15.88 -4.34 1.09
N ASN A 104 16.26 -4.60 -0.16
CA ASN A 104 15.65 -3.96 -1.33
C ASN A 104 14.17 -4.36 -1.48
N ALA A 105 13.84 -5.65 -1.25
CA ALA A 105 12.46 -6.11 -1.27
C ALA A 105 11.60 -5.41 -0.22
N ILE A 106 12.09 -5.25 1.02
CA ILE A 106 11.37 -4.51 2.08
C ILE A 106 11.15 -3.04 1.66
N LYS A 107 12.17 -2.37 1.12
CA LYS A 107 12.06 -0.96 0.68
C LYS A 107 11.01 -0.79 -0.41
N ASN A 108 11.05 -1.63 -1.44
CA ASN A 108 10.09 -1.59 -2.54
C ASN A 108 8.66 -1.79 -2.03
N LEU A 109 8.47 -2.76 -1.14
CA LEU A 109 7.18 -3.05 -0.52
C LEU A 109 6.66 -1.89 0.33
N ALA A 110 7.54 -1.22 1.08
CA ALA A 110 7.18 -0.07 1.89
C ALA A 110 6.78 1.14 1.04
N ILE A 111 7.51 1.42 -0.04
CA ILE A 111 7.17 2.49 -1.00
C ILE A 111 5.80 2.21 -1.62
N ARG A 112 5.55 0.97 -2.07
CA ARG A 112 4.28 0.63 -2.70
C ARG A 112 3.10 0.67 -1.72
N LYS A 113 3.33 0.39 -0.43
CA LYS A 113 2.31 0.58 0.62
C LYS A 113 1.91 2.04 0.81
N GLU A 114 2.84 2.98 0.67
CA GLU A 114 2.55 4.42 0.74
C GLU A 114 1.69 4.87 -0.43
N ASP A 115 2.00 4.41 -1.64
CA ASP A 115 1.17 4.66 -2.83
C ASP A 115 -0.24 4.05 -2.66
N LEU A 116 -0.33 2.79 -2.21
CA LEU A 116 -1.63 2.17 -1.93
C LEU A 116 -2.43 2.91 -0.84
N ALA A 117 -1.77 3.47 0.17
CA ALA A 117 -2.44 4.30 1.17
C ALA A 117 -2.96 5.62 0.56
N THR A 118 -2.21 6.22 -0.35
CA THR A 118 -2.63 7.41 -1.10
C THR A 118 -3.83 7.11 -2.00
N ARG A 119 -3.83 5.97 -2.70
CA ARG A 119 -4.98 5.51 -3.49
C ARG A 119 -6.22 5.24 -2.65
N LYS A 120 -6.05 4.70 -1.43
CA LYS A 120 -7.18 4.55 -0.47
C LYS A 120 -7.80 5.89 -0.09
N ASP A 121 -6.99 6.93 0.11
CA ASP A 121 -7.52 8.26 0.44
C ASP A 121 -8.28 8.88 -0.73
N LEU A 122 -7.77 8.74 -1.97
CA LEU A 122 -8.47 9.20 -3.17
C LEU A 122 -9.80 8.47 -3.38
N PHE A 123 -9.80 7.14 -3.26
CA PHE A 123 -11.02 6.33 -3.27
C PHE A 123 -12.01 6.80 -2.18
N ALA A 124 -11.54 6.96 -0.93
CA ALA A 124 -12.41 7.42 0.16
C ALA A 124 -13.01 8.82 -0.10
N ASN A 125 -12.23 9.74 -0.67
CA ASN A 125 -12.72 11.08 -1.02
C ASN A 125 -13.78 11.02 -2.13
N ALA A 126 -13.54 10.26 -3.20
CA ALA A 126 -14.52 10.06 -4.27
C ALA A 126 -15.82 9.41 -3.75
N LEU A 127 -15.71 8.48 -2.80
CA LEU A 127 -16.86 7.84 -2.18
C LEU A 127 -17.70 8.82 -1.33
N ILE A 128 -17.05 9.71 -0.57
CA ILE A 128 -17.73 10.77 0.20
C ILE A 128 -18.46 11.73 -0.73
N GLU A 129 -17.85 12.09 -1.85
CA GLU A 129 -18.45 12.97 -2.86
C GLU A 129 -19.68 12.31 -3.48
N LEU A 130 -19.55 11.07 -3.97
CA LEU A 130 -20.67 10.30 -4.53
C LEU A 130 -21.83 10.21 -3.53
N ALA A 131 -21.55 9.83 -2.29
CA ALA A 131 -22.55 9.72 -1.23
C ALA A 131 -23.28 11.04 -0.96
N SER A 132 -22.55 12.16 -1.01
CA SER A 132 -23.14 13.49 -0.83
C SER A 132 -24.03 13.88 -2.01
N LYS A 133 -23.61 13.57 -3.25
CA LYS A 133 -24.42 13.78 -4.46
C LYS A 133 -25.65 12.87 -4.48
N ARG A 134 -25.53 11.60 -4.08
CA ARG A 134 -26.65 10.65 -3.90
C ARG A 134 -27.72 11.25 -2.98
N SER A 135 -27.31 11.68 -1.78
CA SER A 135 -28.23 12.30 -0.82
C SER A 135 -28.92 13.54 -1.38
N ASN A 136 -28.22 14.37 -2.15
CA ASN A 136 -28.78 15.56 -2.78
C ASN A 136 -29.83 15.23 -3.85
N VAL A 137 -29.54 14.26 -4.73
CA VAL A 137 -30.49 13.78 -5.75
C VAL A 137 -31.78 13.29 -5.09
N ILE A 138 -31.66 12.42 -4.09
CA ILE A 138 -32.83 11.85 -3.39
C ILE A 138 -33.64 12.93 -2.69
N LYS A 139 -32.99 13.89 -2.01
CA LYS A 139 -33.69 15.02 -1.36
C LYS A 139 -34.44 15.88 -2.36
N LYS A 140 -33.85 16.15 -3.54
CA LYS A 140 -34.52 16.92 -4.60
C LYS A 140 -35.70 16.15 -5.21
N ALA A 141 -35.54 14.86 -5.45
CA ALA A 141 -36.63 13.99 -5.93
C ALA A 141 -37.81 13.97 -4.94
N LEU A 142 -37.54 13.74 -3.65
CA LEU A 142 -38.55 13.81 -2.58
C LEU A 142 -39.23 15.18 -2.49
N ASN A 143 -38.49 16.27 -2.72
CA ASN A 143 -39.06 17.60 -2.73
C ASN A 143 -40.02 17.80 -3.92
N ILE A 144 -39.66 17.30 -5.11
CA ILE A 144 -40.54 17.34 -6.29
C ILE A 144 -41.82 16.55 -6.02
N GLU A 145 -41.74 15.33 -5.50
CA GLU A 145 -42.92 14.52 -5.15
C GLU A 145 -43.84 15.26 -4.17
N LYS A 146 -43.28 15.83 -3.09
CA LYS A 146 -44.05 16.64 -2.13
C LYS A 146 -44.68 17.88 -2.77
N THR A 147 -44.02 18.47 -3.75
CA THR A 147 -44.48 19.68 -4.45
C THR A 147 -45.58 19.35 -5.47
N LYS A 148 -45.46 18.22 -6.20
CA LYS A 148 -46.51 17.69 -7.08
C LYS A 148 -47.81 17.46 -6.31
N ASN A 149 -47.71 16.88 -5.11
CA ASN A 149 -48.87 16.63 -4.24
C ASN A 149 -49.56 17.91 -3.72
N LYS A 150 -48.92 19.08 -3.85
CA LYS A 150 -49.47 20.38 -3.46
C LYS A 150 -50.11 21.17 -4.61
N LEU A 151 -50.22 20.58 -5.82
CA LEU A 151 -50.89 21.17 -6.99
C LEU A 151 -50.39 22.58 -7.36
N ILE A 152 -49.07 22.77 -7.42
CA ILE A 152 -48.43 24.06 -7.75
C ILE A 152 -48.37 24.27 -9.28
N GLU A 153 -48.27 25.53 -9.72
CA GLU A 153 -48.03 25.96 -11.11
C GLU A 153 -46.94 25.14 -11.83
N GLY A 154 -47.25 24.71 -13.07
CA GLY A 154 -46.37 23.88 -13.89
C GLY A 154 -44.97 24.46 -14.13
N ALA A 155 -44.83 25.79 -14.25
CA ALA A 155 -43.54 26.42 -14.47
C ALA A 155 -42.53 26.18 -13.32
N LYS A 156 -42.99 26.23 -12.06
CA LYS A 156 -42.16 25.95 -10.88
C LYS A 156 -41.78 24.48 -10.80
N LEU A 157 -42.68 23.60 -11.26
CA LEU A 157 -42.42 22.18 -11.33
C LEU A 157 -41.31 21.87 -12.34
N THR A 158 -41.38 22.44 -13.55
CA THR A 158 -40.36 22.29 -14.59
C THR A 158 -38.99 22.79 -14.12
N GLU A 159 -38.93 23.90 -13.39
CA GLU A 159 -37.67 24.39 -12.83
C GLU A 159 -37.05 23.41 -11.83
N LEU A 160 -37.86 22.81 -10.95
CA LEU A 160 -37.39 21.81 -10.00
C LEU A 160 -36.90 20.54 -10.70
N GLU A 161 -37.61 20.08 -11.73
CA GLU A 161 -37.23 18.93 -12.55
C GLU A 161 -35.89 19.18 -13.27
N ASN A 162 -35.70 20.35 -13.88
CA ASN A 162 -34.41 20.73 -14.49
C ASN A 162 -33.26 20.70 -13.45
N ARG A 163 -33.50 21.21 -12.24
CA ARG A 163 -32.50 21.18 -11.14
C ARG A 163 -32.21 19.76 -10.62
N LEU A 164 -33.17 18.84 -10.73
CA LEU A 164 -32.97 17.42 -10.42
C LEU A 164 -32.10 16.78 -11.49
N ASP A 165 -32.41 17.00 -12.77
CA ASP A 165 -31.63 16.48 -13.91
C ASP A 165 -30.16 16.89 -13.83
N ASP A 166 -29.89 18.16 -13.51
CA ASP A 166 -28.51 18.63 -13.32
C ASP A 166 -27.82 17.92 -12.15
N SER A 167 -28.54 17.63 -11.06
CA SER A 167 -27.98 16.89 -9.92
C SER A 167 -27.74 15.43 -10.26
N GLN A 168 -28.61 14.84 -11.09
CA GLN A 168 -28.44 13.48 -11.59
C GLN A 168 -27.20 13.37 -12.47
N ARG A 169 -26.99 14.34 -13.39
CA ARG A 169 -25.77 14.41 -14.21
C ARG A 169 -24.50 14.52 -13.36
N GLU A 170 -24.51 15.35 -12.32
CA GLU A 170 -23.39 15.45 -11.38
C GLU A 170 -23.14 14.14 -10.63
N PHE A 171 -24.20 13.48 -10.17
CA PHE A 171 -24.10 12.17 -9.53
C PHE A 171 -23.47 11.13 -10.47
N ASP A 172 -23.93 11.04 -11.72
CA ASP A 172 -23.40 10.11 -12.70
C ASP A 172 -21.93 10.38 -13.03
N ARG A 173 -21.52 11.66 -13.10
CA ARG A 173 -20.10 12.04 -13.21
C ARG A 173 -19.30 11.55 -12.02
N SER A 174 -19.77 11.77 -10.79
CA SER A 174 -19.08 11.31 -9.57
C SER A 174 -18.99 9.78 -9.49
N LYS A 175 -19.97 9.05 -10.03
CA LYS A 175 -19.94 7.59 -10.13
C LYS A 175 -18.83 7.09 -11.05
N ASN A 176 -18.61 7.77 -12.18
CA ASN A 176 -17.50 7.45 -13.09
C ASN A 176 -16.13 7.75 -12.47
N ILE A 177 -16.02 8.85 -11.73
CA ILE A 177 -14.80 9.18 -10.96
C ILE A 177 -14.54 8.09 -9.92
N LEU A 178 -15.55 7.70 -9.14
CA LEU A 178 -15.41 6.65 -8.13
C LEU A 178 -14.89 5.33 -8.75
N ARG A 179 -15.47 4.91 -9.89
CA ARG A 179 -15.04 3.71 -10.61
C ARG A 179 -13.56 3.78 -10.97
N LYS A 180 -13.12 4.90 -11.54
CA LYS A 180 -11.71 5.12 -11.88
C LYS A 180 -10.79 5.01 -10.66
N GLU A 181 -11.17 5.60 -9.53
CA GLU A 181 -10.36 5.52 -8.30
C GLU A 181 -10.34 4.10 -7.72
N ILE A 182 -11.44 3.35 -7.82
CA ILE A 182 -11.49 1.92 -7.44
C ILE A 182 -10.53 1.10 -8.32
N ASP A 183 -10.57 1.29 -9.64
CA ASP A 183 -9.72 0.55 -10.58
C ASP A 183 -8.23 0.82 -10.30
N GLN A 184 -7.86 2.09 -10.09
CA GLN A 184 -6.50 2.47 -9.73
C GLN A 184 -6.10 1.87 -8.38
N PHE A 185 -6.98 1.88 -7.37
CA PHE A 185 -6.73 1.21 -6.09
C PHE A 185 -6.49 -0.30 -6.26
N LEU A 186 -7.30 -0.98 -7.07
CA LEU A 186 -7.16 -2.41 -7.33
C LEU A 186 -5.87 -2.74 -8.06
N GLN A 187 -5.49 -1.94 -9.05
CA GLN A 187 -4.20 -2.08 -9.75
C GLN A 187 -3.04 -1.98 -8.77
N VAL A 188 -3.01 -0.93 -7.94
CA VAL A 188 -1.91 -0.74 -6.97
C VAL A 188 -1.86 -1.87 -5.94
N ARG A 189 -3.03 -2.39 -5.54
CA ARG A 189 -3.13 -3.55 -4.65
C ARG A 189 -2.56 -4.82 -5.29
N ALA A 190 -2.82 -5.06 -6.58
CA ALA A 190 -2.28 -6.21 -7.29
C ALA A 190 -0.75 -6.14 -7.37
N GLU A 191 -0.20 -4.99 -7.75
CA GLU A 191 1.26 -4.78 -7.78
C GLU A 191 1.91 -4.95 -6.39
N LEU A 192 1.24 -4.52 -5.32
CA LEU A 192 1.72 -4.77 -3.96
C LEU A 192 1.75 -6.27 -3.61
N ASN A 193 0.77 -7.05 -4.08
CA ASN A 193 0.75 -8.49 -3.86
C ASN A 193 1.92 -9.19 -4.57
N GLU A 194 2.29 -8.75 -5.78
CA GLU A 194 3.47 -9.26 -6.47
C GLU A 194 4.76 -8.98 -5.69
N LEU A 195 4.87 -7.81 -5.04
CA LEU A 195 6.01 -7.49 -4.18
C LEU A 195 6.07 -8.38 -2.93
N TRP A 196 4.92 -8.78 -2.37
CA TRP A 196 4.89 -9.75 -1.28
C TRP A 196 5.40 -11.12 -1.71
N LEU A 197 5.05 -11.57 -2.93
CA LEU A 197 5.59 -12.81 -3.49
C LEU A 197 7.11 -12.71 -3.68
N LYS A 198 7.61 -11.61 -4.23
CA LYS A 198 9.07 -11.38 -4.37
C LYS A 198 9.80 -11.36 -3.02
N LEU A 199 9.16 -10.83 -1.97
CA LEU A 199 9.73 -10.86 -0.61
C LEU A 199 9.78 -12.30 -0.06
N LYS A 200 8.76 -13.11 -0.31
CA LYS A 200 8.78 -14.54 0.07
C LYS A 200 9.94 -15.27 -0.61
N ASP A 201 10.17 -14.99 -1.89
CA ASP A 201 11.26 -15.62 -2.65
C ASP A 201 12.64 -15.16 -2.16
N SER A 202 12.79 -13.90 -1.74
CA SER A 202 14.06 -13.41 -1.19
C SER A 202 14.39 -14.03 0.17
N ILE A 203 13.38 -14.26 1.02
CA ILE A 203 13.54 -14.97 2.30
C ILE A 203 13.96 -16.41 2.06
N SER A 204 13.37 -17.09 1.06
CA SER A 204 13.70 -18.49 0.74
C SER A 204 15.14 -18.67 0.25
N LYS A 205 15.79 -17.61 -0.24
CA LYS A 205 17.21 -17.61 -0.63
C LYS A 205 18.17 -17.32 0.53
N MET A 206 17.65 -16.87 1.67
CA MET A 206 18.43 -16.64 2.89
C MET A 206 18.51 -17.87 3.80
N SER A 207 17.59 -18.83 3.61
CA SER A 207 17.46 -20.09 4.36
C SER A 207 18.05 -21.26 3.59
#